data_AF-A0A7W4AZM2-F1
#
_entry.id   AF-A0A7W4AZM2-F1
#
_cell.length_a   1.000
_cell.length_b   1.000
_cell.length_c   1.000
_cell.angle_alpha   90.00
_cell.angle_beta   90.00
_cell.angle_gamma   90.00
#
_symmetry.space_group_name_H-M   'P 1'
#
loop_
_entity.id
_entity.type
_entity.pdbx_description
1 polymer ?
#
loop_
_entity_poly.entity_id
_entity_poly.type
_entity_poly.pdbx_seq_one_letter_code
_entity_poly.pdbx_strand_id
1 'polypeptide(L)'
;MKGFTLILVALCTFSCATIKTIDPPQNHLNISQNGKKSYCGEIPRVYSGVSYNFCLLYGEPSKTVNLGGSVNKVPLIVFDTVFSVVSDTVVLPYTIKMQADKGSLKVN
;
A
#
# COMPACT_ATOMS: atom_id res chain seq x y z
N MET A 1 -5.72 31.52 -0.50
CA MET A 1 -6.78 30.53 -0.20
C MET A 1 -6.76 29.33 -1.15
N LYS A 2 -6.67 29.50 -2.48
CA LYS A 2 -6.64 28.38 -3.46
C LYS A 2 -5.46 27.38 -3.28
N GLY A 3 -4.26 27.87 -2.98
CA GLY A 3 -3.08 27.00 -2.77
C GLY A 3 -3.18 26.11 -1.53
N PHE A 4 -3.82 26.60 -0.46
CA PHE A 4 -4.00 25.82 0.78
C PHE A 4 -4.97 24.65 0.57
N THR A 5 -6.01 24.85 -0.26
CA THR A 5 -6.96 23.79 -0.63
C THR A 5 -6.28 22.69 -1.45
N LEU A 6 -5.40 23.05 -2.40
CA LEU A 6 -4.67 22.06 -3.21
C LEU A 6 -3.69 21.23 -2.37
N ILE A 7 -2.99 21.86 -1.43
CA ILE A 7 -2.08 21.17 -0.51
C ILE A 7 -2.84 20.21 0.40
N LEU A 8 -4.00 20.63 0.93
CA LEU A 8 -4.84 19.80 1.77
C LEU A 8 -5.38 18.58 1.00
N VAL A 9 -5.83 18.79 -0.24
CA VAL A 9 -6.29 17.69 -1.13
C VAL A 9 -5.13 16.74 -1.44
N ALA A 10 -3.93 17.25 -1.75
CA ALA A 10 -2.77 16.42 -2.01
C ALA A 10 -2.38 15.56 -0.79
N LEU A 11 -2.37 16.16 0.40
CA LEU A 11 -2.09 15.46 1.66
C LEU A 11 -3.11 14.35 1.95
N CYS A 12 -4.38 14.57 1.61
CA CYS A 12 -5.43 13.56 1.78
C CYS A 12 -5.34 12.40 0.77
N THR A 13 -4.60 12.55 -0.33
CA THR A 13 -4.52 11.50 -1.37
C THR A 13 -3.43 10.47 -1.14
N PHE A 14 -2.48 10.71 -0.23
CA PHE A 14 -1.42 9.74 0.03
C PHE A 14 -1.98 8.53 0.78
N SER A 15 -1.97 7.37 0.13
CA SER A 15 -2.42 6.13 0.76
C SER A 15 -1.43 5.65 1.83
N CYS A 16 -1.94 4.97 2.84
CA CYS A 16 -1.09 4.44 3.92
C CYS A 16 -0.18 3.33 3.38
N ALA A 17 -0.69 2.50 2.46
CA ALA A 17 0.09 1.45 1.82
C ALA A 17 1.29 2.02 1.03
N THR A 18 1.10 3.04 0.19
CA THR A 18 2.17 3.62 -0.63
C THR A 18 3.29 4.21 0.23
N ILE A 19 2.93 4.91 1.31
CA ILE A 19 3.93 5.48 2.24
C ILE A 19 4.77 4.37 2.90
N LYS A 20 4.15 3.24 3.23
CA LYS A 20 4.85 2.10 3.85
C LYS A 20 5.79 1.39 2.89
N THR A 21 5.50 1.39 1.60
CA THR A 21 6.25 0.61 0.60
C THR A 21 7.27 1.42 -0.20
N ILE A 22 7.22 2.75 -0.16
CA ILE A 22 8.11 3.59 -0.98
C ILE A 22 9.59 3.42 -0.64
N ASP A 23 9.93 3.41 0.65
CA ASP A 23 11.31 3.16 1.11
C ASP A 23 11.30 2.43 2.47
N PRO A 24 11.01 1.13 2.48
CA PRO A 24 10.99 0.37 3.71
C PRO A 24 12.40 0.06 4.22
N PRO A 25 12.58 0.00 5.54
CA PRO A 25 13.88 -0.31 6.14
C PRO A 25 14.38 -1.67 5.64
N GLN A 26 15.66 -1.71 5.23
CA GLN A 26 16.33 -2.92 4.73
C GLN A 26 15.68 -3.59 3.49
N ASN A 27 14.85 -2.87 2.73
CA ASN A 27 14.09 -3.43 1.59
C ASN A 27 13.19 -4.62 1.97
N HIS A 28 12.79 -4.70 3.23
CA HIS A 28 11.98 -5.78 3.78
C HIS A 28 10.69 -5.21 4.37
N LEU A 29 9.59 -5.92 4.12
CA LEU A 29 8.26 -5.57 4.58
C LEU A 29 7.68 -6.74 5.38
N ASN A 30 7.15 -6.44 6.55
CA ASN A 30 6.32 -7.38 7.27
C ASN A 30 4.86 -7.01 7.03
N ILE A 31 4.17 -7.83 6.23
CA ILE A 31 2.76 -7.63 5.93
C ILE A 31 1.98 -8.61 6.78
N SER A 32 1.38 -8.07 7.84
CA SER A 32 0.50 -8.82 8.73
C SER A 32 -0.73 -8.00 9.08
N GLN A 33 -1.87 -8.68 9.19
CA GLN A 33 -3.12 -8.08 9.59
C GLN A 33 -3.80 -8.92 10.65
N ASN A 34 -4.10 -8.32 11.81
CA ASN A 34 -4.80 -8.97 12.91
C ASN A 34 -4.12 -10.28 13.37
N GLY A 35 -2.79 -10.27 13.47
CA GLY A 35 -1.98 -11.42 13.87
C GLY A 35 -1.77 -12.48 12.77
N LYS A 36 -2.32 -12.26 11.56
CA LYS A 36 -2.18 -13.16 10.43
C LYS A 36 -1.17 -12.64 9.44
N LYS A 37 -0.21 -13.48 9.05
CA LYS A 37 0.80 -13.13 8.06
C LYS A 37 0.21 -13.24 6.66
N SER A 38 0.71 -12.37 5.77
CA SER A 38 0.50 -12.56 4.34
C SER A 38 1.29 -13.75 3.79
N TYR A 39 0.78 -14.38 2.74
CA TYR A 39 1.48 -15.42 1.99
C TYR A 39 2.37 -14.88 0.86
N CYS A 40 2.41 -13.57 0.61
CA CYS A 40 3.37 -13.04 -0.37
C CYS A 40 4.80 -13.21 0.12
N GLY A 41 5.70 -13.60 -0.81
CA GLY A 41 7.15 -13.60 -0.56
C GLY A 41 7.86 -12.33 -1.04
N GLU A 42 7.31 -11.66 -2.06
CA GLU A 42 7.83 -10.40 -2.56
C GLU A 42 6.74 -9.57 -3.24
N ILE A 43 6.94 -8.25 -3.30
CA ILE A 43 6.10 -7.32 -4.05
C ILE A 43 6.96 -6.39 -4.92
N PRO A 44 6.48 -5.97 -6.10
CA PRO A 44 7.15 -4.96 -6.89
C PRO A 44 7.12 -3.59 -6.19
N ARG A 45 8.14 -2.76 -6.43
CA ARG A 45 8.16 -1.33 -6.02
C ARG A 45 7.21 -0.48 -6.86
N VAL A 46 7.06 -0.86 -8.12
CA VAL A 46 6.10 -0.28 -9.06
C VAL A 46 4.70 -0.72 -8.63
N TYR A 47 3.79 0.22 -8.40
CA TYR A 47 2.46 -0.05 -7.82
C TYR A 47 2.53 -0.84 -6.51
N SER A 48 3.49 -0.48 -5.66
CA SER A 48 3.75 -1.19 -4.41
C SER A 48 2.65 -1.01 -3.37
N GLY A 49 2.00 0.16 -3.31
CA GLY A 49 0.86 0.38 -2.42
C GLY A 49 -0.34 -0.48 -2.78
N VAL A 50 -0.62 -0.62 -4.08
CA VAL A 50 -1.65 -1.55 -4.58
C VAL A 50 -1.27 -2.99 -4.25
N SER A 51 -0.03 -3.40 -4.55
CA SER A 51 0.46 -4.76 -4.28
C SER A 51 0.40 -5.11 -2.80
N TYR A 52 0.73 -4.16 -1.92
CA TYR A 52 0.63 -4.30 -0.47
C TYR A 52 -0.81 -4.57 -0.01
N ASN A 53 -1.80 -3.85 -0.57
CA ASN A 53 -3.21 -4.07 -0.26
C ASN A 53 -3.72 -5.44 -0.73
N PHE A 54 -3.36 -5.88 -1.94
CA PHE A 54 -3.66 -7.25 -2.38
C PHE A 54 -2.99 -8.29 -1.50
N CYS A 55 -1.78 -8.00 -1.04
CA CYS A 55 -1.02 -8.87 -0.18
C CYS A 55 -1.65 -9.02 1.22
N LEU A 56 -2.24 -7.94 1.76
CA LEU A 56 -3.06 -8.00 2.97
C LEU A 56 -4.30 -8.89 2.80
N LEU A 57 -4.94 -8.86 1.62
CA LEU A 57 -6.06 -9.73 1.29
C LEU A 57 -5.63 -11.19 1.08
N TYR A 58 -4.40 -11.40 0.61
CA TYR A 58 -3.78 -12.71 0.41
C TYR A 58 -3.02 -13.18 1.66
N GLY A 59 -3.72 -13.24 2.80
CA GLY A 59 -3.17 -13.71 4.08
C GLY A 59 -3.85 -14.96 4.61
N GLU A 60 -3.40 -15.42 5.77
CA GLU A 60 -3.94 -16.63 6.40
C GLU A 60 -5.48 -16.55 6.55
N PRO A 61 -6.21 -17.63 6.20
CA PRO A 61 -7.67 -17.63 6.22
C PRO A 61 -8.19 -17.32 7.62
N SER A 62 -9.16 -16.41 7.71
CA SER A 62 -9.76 -16.00 8.97
C SER A 62 -11.25 -16.25 9.00
N LYS A 63 -11.73 -16.69 10.17
CA LYS A 63 -13.17 -16.82 10.45
C LYS A 63 -13.84 -15.46 10.63
N THR A 64 -13.05 -14.41 10.85
CA THR A 64 -13.49 -13.01 10.95
C THR A 64 -13.11 -12.25 9.70
N VAL A 65 -13.95 -11.30 9.29
CA VAL A 65 -13.68 -10.41 8.16
C VAL A 65 -12.45 -9.56 8.49
N ASN A 66 -11.31 -9.94 7.95
CA ASN A 66 -10.04 -9.23 8.08
C ASN A 66 -9.89 -8.21 6.95
N LEU A 67 -10.86 -7.30 6.77
CA LEU A 67 -10.72 -6.18 5.82
C LEU A 67 -10.63 -4.80 6.52
N GLY A 68 -10.41 -4.81 7.85
CA GLY A 68 -10.34 -3.61 8.66
C GLY A 68 -11.71 -2.96 8.89
N GLY A 69 -11.71 -1.66 9.17
CA GLY A 69 -12.93 -0.88 9.30
C GLY A 69 -13.73 -0.84 7.98
N SER A 70 -15.03 -0.59 8.07
CA SER A 70 -15.90 -0.41 6.91
C SER A 70 -16.73 0.85 7.06
N VAL A 71 -16.89 1.60 5.98
CA VAL A 71 -17.77 2.77 5.90
C VAL A 71 -18.87 2.46 4.91
N ASN A 72 -20.13 2.60 5.34
CA ASN A 72 -21.29 2.28 4.51
C ASN A 72 -21.23 0.88 3.85
N LYS A 73 -20.82 -0.15 4.60
CA LYS A 73 -20.60 -1.54 4.13
C LYS A 73 -19.47 -1.73 3.10
N VAL A 74 -18.69 -0.69 2.80
CA VAL A 74 -17.50 -0.78 1.95
C VAL A 74 -16.26 -0.83 2.84
N PRO A 75 -15.40 -1.85 2.69
CA PRO A 75 -14.16 -1.96 3.46
C PRO A 75 -13.18 -0.81 3.17
N LEU A 76 -12.52 -0.29 4.21
CA LEU A 76 -11.56 0.81 4.07
C LEU A 76 -10.37 0.46 3.16
N ILE A 77 -10.00 -0.81 3.07
CA ILE A 77 -8.94 -1.28 2.17
C ILE A 77 -9.26 -0.99 0.69
N VAL A 78 -10.53 -0.92 0.30
CA VAL A 78 -10.93 -0.56 -1.07
C VAL A 78 -10.57 0.90 -1.35
N PHE A 79 -10.87 1.79 -0.42
CA PHE A 79 -10.49 3.20 -0.54
C PHE A 79 -8.98 3.36 -0.55
N ASP A 80 -8.26 2.71 0.37
CA ASP A 80 -6.79 2.77 0.40
C ASP A 80 -6.18 2.21 -0.89
N THR A 81 -6.78 1.19 -1.50
CA THR A 81 -6.36 0.66 -2.81
C THR A 81 -6.52 1.71 -3.91
N VAL A 82 -7.67 2.37 -4.00
CA VAL A 82 -7.91 3.41 -5.02
C VAL A 82 -6.94 4.59 -4.86
N PHE A 83 -6.76 5.08 -3.63
CA PHE A 83 -5.78 6.14 -3.36
C PHE A 83 -4.34 5.66 -3.59
N SER A 84 -4.04 4.37 -3.38
CA SER A 84 -2.73 3.80 -3.71
C SER A 84 -2.47 3.84 -5.20
N VAL A 85 -3.46 3.56 -6.06
CA VAL A 85 -3.29 3.67 -7.52
C VAL A 85 -2.82 5.08 -7.91
N VAL A 86 -3.46 6.10 -7.36
CA VAL A 86 -3.10 7.51 -7.64
C VAL A 86 -1.71 7.82 -7.08
N SER A 87 -1.48 7.48 -5.80
CA SER A 87 -0.21 7.73 -5.12
C SER A 87 0.97 7.04 -5.80
N ASP A 88 0.83 5.75 -6.12
CA ASP A 88 1.82 4.94 -6.83
C ASP A 88 2.11 5.51 -8.23
N THR A 89 1.10 6.04 -8.93
CA THR A 89 1.28 6.70 -10.23
C THR A 89 2.07 8.00 -10.09
N VAL A 90 1.83 8.78 -9.03
CA VAL A 90 2.58 10.01 -8.76
C VAL A 90 4.06 9.70 -8.46
N VAL A 91 4.34 8.65 -7.69
CA VAL A 91 5.72 8.26 -7.35
C VAL A 91 6.35 7.30 -8.36
N LEU A 92 5.66 7.00 -9.46
CA LEU A 92 6.06 6.00 -10.45
C LEU A 92 7.47 6.23 -11.04
N PRO A 93 7.87 7.46 -11.43
CA PRO A 93 9.21 7.69 -11.97
C PRO A 93 10.32 7.34 -10.96
N TYR A 94 10.06 7.60 -9.67
CA TYR A 94 10.97 7.29 -8.59
C TYR A 94 11.02 5.78 -8.30
N THR A 95 9.86 5.13 -8.24
CA THR A 95 9.77 3.69 -7.91
C THR A 95 10.28 2.80 -9.05
N ILE A 96 10.15 3.20 -10.32
CA ILE A 96 10.76 2.50 -11.47
C ILE A 96 12.28 2.49 -11.33
N LYS A 97 12.89 3.63 -11.02
CA LYS A 97 14.34 3.74 -10.82
C LYS A 97 14.80 2.86 -9.67
N MET A 98 14.09 2.90 -8.54
CA MET A 98 14.40 2.02 -7.42
C MET A 98 14.21 0.53 -7.74
N GLN A 99 13.22 0.17 -8.56
CA GLN A 99 12.99 -1.21 -8.96
C GLN A 99 14.18 -1.74 -9.77
N ALA A 100 14.72 -0.93 -10.68
CA ALA A 100 15.91 -1.31 -11.46
C ALA A 100 17.16 -1.48 -10.56
N ASP A 101 17.34 -0.58 -9.59
CA ASP A 101 18.55 -0.60 -8.74
C ASP A 101 18.51 -1.63 -7.61
N LYS A 102 17.36 -1.77 -6.95
CA LYS A 102 17.21 -2.54 -5.70
C LYS A 102 16.37 -3.81 -5.87
N GLY A 103 15.70 -4.00 -7.01
CA GLY A 103 14.76 -5.10 -7.22
C GLY A 103 13.48 -4.98 -6.38
N SER A 104 12.75 -6.10 -6.31
CA SER A 104 11.50 -6.24 -5.57
C SER A 104 11.70 -6.17 -4.05
N LEU A 105 10.64 -5.79 -3.34
CA LEU A 105 10.60 -5.76 -1.89
C LEU A 105 10.31 -7.15 -1.36
N LYS A 106 11.15 -7.63 -0.44
CA LYS A 106 10.91 -8.92 0.22
C LYS A 106 9.81 -8.77 1.26
N VAL A 107 8.92 -9.75 1.33
CA VAL A 107 7.83 -9.80 2.30
C VAL A 107 8.02 -11.02 3.19
N ASN A 108 7.97 -10.79 4.51
CA ASN A 108 8.06 -11.78 5.60
C ASN A 108 9.37 -12.57 5.76
#